data_AF-A0A834TGV0-F1
#
_entry.id   AF-A0A834TGV0-F1
#
_cell.length_a   1.000
_cell.length_b   1.000
_cell.length_c   1.000
_cell.angle_alpha   90.00
_cell.angle_beta   90.00
_cell.angle_gamma   90.00
#
_symmetry.space_group_name_H-M   'P 1'
#
loop_
_entity.id
_entity.type
_entity.pdbx_description
1 polymer ?
#
loop_
_entity_poly.entity_id
_entity_poly.type
_entity_poly.pdbx_seq_one_letter_code
_entity_poly.pdbx_strand_id
1 'polypeptide(L)'
;MNYKGRKADPRKHGGIRATSFICVVEVEVLENMVFLSIATNMVSYFVKSLHYSAAKSSNMGLILLIYHSQLSNESKSSEAAILYSGLYAIAIGVGGIKASLPAHGADQLDPTNHDINVTK
;
A
#
# COMPACT_ATOMS: atom_id res chain seq x y z
N MET A 1 14.94 21.81 6.70
CA MET A 1 14.81 23.19 7.24
C MET A 1 13.36 23.43 7.58
N ASN A 2 13.04 24.18 8.64
CA ASN A 2 11.68 24.70 8.80
C ASN A 2 11.49 25.92 7.87
N TYR A 3 10.24 26.29 7.59
CA TYR A 3 9.87 27.44 6.74
C TYR A 3 10.46 28.79 7.20
N LYS A 4 10.99 28.86 8.43
CA LYS A 4 11.70 30.02 9.00
C LYS A 4 13.24 29.94 8.89
N GLY A 5 13.79 29.10 8.02
CA GLY A 5 15.23 29.04 7.73
C GLY A 5 16.12 28.48 8.85
N ARG A 6 15.54 27.95 9.93
CA ARG A 6 16.28 27.26 11.00
C ARG A 6 16.48 25.79 10.62
N LYS A 7 17.57 25.18 11.09
CA LYS A 7 17.79 23.73 10.91
C LYS A 7 16.58 23.00 11.50
N ALA A 8 15.94 22.16 10.68
CA ALA A 8 14.81 21.37 11.13
C ALA A 8 15.34 20.38 12.18
N ASP A 9 14.87 20.48 13.43
CA ASP A 9 15.23 19.51 14.45
C ASP A 9 14.61 18.16 14.06
N PRO A 10 15.41 17.13 13.72
CA PRO A 10 14.89 15.84 13.27
C PRO A 10 14.09 15.12 14.35
N ARG A 11 14.21 15.55 15.61
CA ARG A 11 13.53 14.94 16.77
C ARG A 11 12.07 15.40 16.94
N LYS A 12 11.66 16.50 16.29
CA LYS A 12 10.34 17.12 16.50
C LYS A 12 9.36 16.91 15.35
N HIS A 13 9.84 16.42 14.20
CA HIS A 13 9.02 16.14 13.03
C HIS A 13 8.91 14.62 12.91
N GLY A 14 7.71 14.11 12.57
CA GLY A 14 7.34 12.70 12.57
C GLY A 14 8.47 11.80 12.08
N GLY A 15 9.18 11.20 13.04
CA GLY A 15 10.42 10.51 12.76
C GLY A 15 10.20 9.27 11.91
N ILE A 16 11.31 8.74 11.39
CA ILE A 16 11.49 7.42 10.74
C ILE A 16 10.64 6.27 11.31
N ARG A 17 10.22 6.35 12.58
CA ARG A 17 9.29 5.42 13.22
C ARG A 17 7.87 5.47 12.62
N ALA A 18 7.33 6.66 12.34
CA ALA A 18 6.03 6.80 11.68
C ALA A 18 6.08 6.24 10.26
N THR A 19 7.18 6.53 9.54
CA THR A 19 7.47 5.94 8.22
C THR A 19 7.58 4.42 8.29
N SER A 20 8.26 3.87 9.29
CA SER A 20 8.37 2.41 9.43
C SER A 20 7.04 1.75 9.77
N PHE A 21 6.19 2.38 10.58
CA PHE A 21 4.84 1.85 10.86
C PHE A 21 3.97 1.83 9.60
N ILE A 22 3.99 2.90 8.79
CA ILE A 22 3.28 2.95 7.51
C ILE A 22 3.80 1.86 6.58
N CYS A 23 5.12 1.70 6.45
CA CYS A 23 5.70 0.63 5.62
C CYS A 23 5.31 -0.77 6.13
N VAL A 24 5.33 -1.03 7.44
CA VAL A 24 4.94 -2.34 7.99
C VAL A 24 3.47 -2.62 7.75
N VAL A 25 2.59 -1.64 7.99
CA VAL A 25 1.15 -1.78 7.74
C VAL A 25 0.86 -1.94 6.24
N GLU A 26 1.54 -1.19 5.36
CA GLU A 26 1.38 -1.36 3.92
C GLU A 26 1.89 -2.72 3.43
N VAL A 27 3.02 -3.21 3.94
CA VAL A 27 3.53 -4.56 3.62
C VAL A 27 2.54 -5.64 4.05
N GLU A 28 1.99 -5.56 5.26
CA GLU A 28 1.00 -6.52 5.76
C GLU A 28 -0.31 -6.50 4.93
N VAL A 29 -0.76 -5.31 4.53
CA VAL A 29 -1.95 -5.17 3.67
C VAL A 29 -1.69 -5.69 2.26
N LEU A 30 -0.49 -5.51 1.71
CA LEU A 30 -0.15 -5.97 0.37
C LEU A 30 -0.07 -7.49 0.27
N GLU A 31 0.54 -8.16 1.26
CA GLU A 31 0.55 -9.62 1.33
C GLU A 31 -0.88 -10.18 1.39
N ASN A 32 -1.73 -9.57 2.22
CA ASN A 32 -3.13 -9.97 2.35
C ASN A 32 -3.98 -9.64 1.10
N MET A 33 -3.70 -8.55 0.40
CA MET A 33 -4.39 -8.19 -0.85
C MET A 33 -4.08 -9.17 -1.98
N VAL A 34 -2.84 -9.65 -2.08
CA VAL A 34 -2.47 -10.66 -3.10
C VAL A 34 -3.24 -11.95 -2.89
N PHE A 35 -3.35 -12.43 -1.65
CA PHE A 35 -4.17 -13.60 -1.31
C PHE A 35 -5.64 -13.41 -1.67
N LEU A 36 -6.23 -12.28 -1.26
CA LEU A 36 -7.63 -11.98 -1.54
C LEU A 36 -7.90 -11.81 -3.04
N SER A 37 -6.94 -11.26 -3.79
CA SER A 37 -7.05 -11.07 -5.24
C SER A 37 -7.05 -12.40 -6.01
N ILE A 38 -6.23 -13.37 -5.61
CA ILE A 38 -6.20 -14.71 -6.24
C ILE A 38 -7.53 -15.43 -5.97
N ALA A 39 -8.02 -15.37 -4.73
CA ALA A 39 -9.29 -15.97 -4.36
C ALA A 39 -10.47 -15.33 -5.09
N THR A 40 -10.54 -14.00 -5.16
CA THR A 40 -11.63 -13.29 -5.83
C THR A 40 -11.62 -13.50 -7.34
N ASN A 41 -10.44 -13.59 -7.97
CA ASN A 41 -10.32 -13.93 -9.39
C ASN A 41 -10.92 -15.33 -9.66
N MET A 42 -10.53 -16.34 -8.87
CA MET A 42 -11.06 -17.70 -9.00
C MET A 42 -12.56 -17.79 -8.69
N VAL A 43 -13.03 -17.14 -7.63
CA VAL A 43 -14.45 -17.11 -7.25
C VAL A 43 -15.28 -16.47 -8.37
N SER A 44 -14.78 -15.39 -8.97
CA SER A 44 -15.43 -14.73 -10.11
C SER A 44 -15.48 -15.64 -11.34
N TYR A 45 -14.42 -16.38 -11.64
CA TYR A 45 -14.42 -17.38 -12.72
C TYR A 45 -15.46 -18.48 -12.49
N PHE A 46 -15.57 -19.00 -11.28
CA PHE A 46 -16.54 -20.06 -10.97
C PHE A 46 -17.99 -19.59 -11.04
N VAL A 47 -18.25 -18.33 -10.66
CA VAL A 47 -19.58 -17.73 -10.77
C VAL A 47 -19.93 -17.36 -12.21
N LYS A 48 -18.99 -16.74 -12.94
CA LYS A 48 -19.25 -16.21 -14.29
C LYS A 48 -19.11 -17.24 -15.41
N SER A 49 -18.15 -18.15 -15.31
CA SER A 49 -17.83 -19.09 -16.40
C SER A 49 -18.38 -20.50 -16.14
N LEU A 50 -18.40 -20.95 -14.89
CA LEU A 50 -18.84 -22.30 -14.51
C LEU A 50 -20.26 -22.37 -13.94
N HIS A 51 -20.96 -21.23 -13.80
CA HIS A 51 -22.32 -21.12 -13.25
C HIS A 51 -22.50 -21.84 -11.90
N TYR A 52 -21.48 -21.83 -11.04
CA TYR A 52 -21.65 -22.30 -9.67
C TYR A 52 -22.36 -21.27 -8.79
N SER A 53 -23.22 -21.76 -7.88
CA SER A 53 -23.84 -20.92 -6.84
C SER A 53 -22.75 -20.23 -6.02
N ALA A 54 -23.00 -18.98 -5.61
CA ALA A 54 -22.07 -18.15 -4.85
C ALA A 54 -21.48 -18.87 -3.63
N ALA A 55 -22.29 -19.67 -2.93
CA ALA A 55 -21.86 -20.46 -1.78
C ALA A 55 -20.83 -21.56 -2.16
N LYS A 56 -21.04 -22.29 -3.27
CA LYS A 56 -20.09 -23.32 -3.74
C LYS A 56 -18.78 -22.70 -4.22
N SER A 57 -18.85 -21.59 -4.93
CA SER A 57 -17.68 -20.86 -5.42
C SER A 57 -16.80 -20.34 -4.27
N SER A 58 -17.42 -19.73 -3.26
CA SER A 58 -16.70 -19.21 -2.08
C SER A 58 -16.01 -20.32 -1.28
N ASN A 59 -16.68 -21.45 -1.05
CA ASN A 59 -16.09 -22.60 -0.37
C ASN A 59 -14.89 -23.18 -1.14
N MET A 60 -14.97 -23.22 -2.48
CA MET A 60 -13.86 -23.66 -3.33
C MET A 60 -12.67 -22.69 -3.26
N GLY A 61 -12.94 -21.38 -3.26
CA GLY A 61 -11.90 -20.35 -3.06
C GLY A 61 -11.22 -20.43 -1.70
N LEU A 62 -11.99 -20.68 -0.63
CA LEU A 62 -11.47 -20.90 0.73
C LEU A 62 -10.56 -22.13 0.79
N ILE A 63 -11.02 -23.25 0.22
CA ILE A 63 -10.26 -24.50 0.15
C ILE A 63 -8.94 -24.29 -0.62
N LEU A 64 -8.98 -23.59 -1.76
CA LEU A 64 -7.78 -23.28 -2.54
C LEU A 64 -6.77 -22.44 -1.77
N LEU A 65 -7.22 -21.45 -1.01
CA LEU A 65 -6.35 -20.63 -0.15
C LEU A 65 -5.66 -21.49 0.92
N ILE A 66 -6.41 -22.39 1.56
CA ILE A 66 -5.88 -23.32 2.56
C ILE A 66 -4.84 -24.26 1.93
N TYR A 67 -5.08 -24.76 0.71
CA TYR A 67 -4.10 -25.58 -0.03
C TYR A 67 -2.88 -24.77 -0.47
N HIS A 68 -3.03 -23.51 -0.88
CA HIS A 68 -1.92 -22.65 -1.27
C HIS A 68 -0.95 -22.38 -0.12
N SER A 69 -1.47 -22.18 1.10
CA SER A 69 -0.65 -22.08 2.32
C SER A 69 0.24 -23.31 2.57
N GLN A 70 -0.11 -24.46 1.98
CA GLN A 70 0.65 -25.72 2.09
C GLN A 70 1.60 -25.95 0.90
N LEU A 71 1.34 -25.32 -0.26
CA LEU A 71 2.07 -25.55 -1.52
C LEU A 71 3.27 -24.60 -1.74
N SER A 72 3.45 -23.56 -0.93
CA SER A 72 4.46 -22.51 -1.11
C SER A 72 5.92 -22.93 -0.92
N ASN A 73 6.23 -24.23 -0.85
CA ASN A 73 7.59 -24.75 -0.63
C ASN A 73 8.35 -25.09 -1.93
N GLU A 74 7.78 -24.85 -3.12
CA GLU A 74 8.41 -25.28 -4.39
C GLU A 74 8.86 -24.11 -5.29
N SER A 75 10.12 -24.18 -5.71
CA SER A 75 10.94 -23.16 -6.36
C SER A 75 10.33 -22.50 -7.60
N LYS A 76 10.12 -21.17 -7.52
CA LYS A 76 10.01 -20.24 -8.67
C LYS A 76 10.93 -19.02 -8.48
N SER A 77 12.23 -19.27 -8.33
CA SER A 77 13.16 -18.26 -7.79
C SER A 77 13.36 -17.02 -8.67
N SER A 78 13.44 -17.15 -10.00
CA SER A 78 13.79 -16.03 -10.87
C SER A 78 12.57 -15.21 -11.30
N GLU A 79 11.48 -15.87 -11.67
CA GLU A 79 10.23 -15.21 -12.10
C GLU A 79 9.53 -14.52 -10.93
N ALA A 80 9.49 -15.17 -9.76
CA ALA A 80 8.91 -14.56 -8.56
C ALA A 80 9.72 -13.35 -8.08
N ALA A 81 11.05 -13.36 -8.25
CA ALA A 81 11.89 -12.22 -7.84
C ALA A 81 11.58 -10.95 -8.66
N ILE A 82 11.35 -11.09 -9.96
CA ILE A 82 10.97 -9.96 -10.84
C ILE A 82 9.60 -9.41 -10.41
N LEU A 83 8.67 -10.30 -10.08
CA LEU A 83 7.32 -9.92 -9.68
C LEU A 83 7.30 -9.26 -8.28
N TYR A 84 8.05 -9.80 -7.31
CA TYR A 84 8.19 -9.22 -5.98
C TYR A 84 8.89 -7.86 -6.02
N SER A 85 9.97 -7.71 -6.79
CA SER A 85 10.66 -6.42 -6.93
C SER A 85 9.76 -5.35 -7.57
N GLY A 86 8.98 -5.72 -8.59
CA GLY A 86 7.96 -4.83 -9.18
C GLY A 86 6.88 -4.41 -8.17
N LEU A 87 6.40 -5.34 -7.35
CA LEU A 87 5.39 -5.08 -6.33
C LEU A 87 5.92 -4.13 -5.23
N TYR A 88 7.15 -4.35 -4.76
CA TYR A 88 7.81 -3.45 -3.80
C TYR A 88 8.06 -2.05 -4.40
N ALA A 89 8.40 -1.96 -5.67
CA ALA A 89 8.56 -0.67 -6.35
C ALA A 89 7.25 0.12 -6.44
N ILE A 90 6.13 -0.57 -6.72
CA ILE A 90 4.79 0.05 -6.70
C ILE A 90 4.41 0.51 -5.30
N ALA A 91 4.66 -0.32 -4.28
CA ALA A 91 4.39 0.02 -2.88
C ALA A 91 5.12 1.30 -2.45
N ILE A 92 6.42 1.39 -2.75
CA ILE A 92 7.23 2.59 -2.48
C ILE A 92 6.69 3.81 -3.24
N GLY A 93 6.27 3.63 -4.50
CA GLY A 93 5.69 4.71 -5.30
C GLY A 93 4.39 5.27 -4.70
N VAL A 94 3.48 4.40 -4.27
CA VAL A 94 2.20 4.81 -3.66
C VAL A 94 2.40 5.44 -2.28
N GLY A 95 3.28 4.88 -1.45
CA GLY A 95 3.65 5.45 -0.15
C GLY A 95 4.30 6.83 -0.27
N GLY A 96 5.14 7.04 -1.29
CA GLY A 96 5.77 8.33 -1.59
C GLY A 96 4.76 9.42 -1.97
N ILE A 97 3.74 9.08 -2.76
CA ILE A 97 2.65 10.02 -3.12
C ILE A 97 1.83 10.40 -1.88
N LYS A 98 1.55 9.45 -0.98
CA LYS A 98 0.83 9.74 0.26
C LYS A 98 1.66 10.53 1.27
N ALA A 99 2.98 10.39 1.28
CA ALA A 99 3.86 11.16 2.14
C ALA A 99 4.02 12.63 1.73
N SER A 100 3.82 12.98 0.45
CA SER A 100 3.91 14.36 -0.03
C SER A 100 2.63 15.18 0.17
N LEU A 101 1.47 14.52 0.25
CA LEU A 101 0.16 15.17 0.47
C LEU A 101 0.08 15.99 1.78
N PRO A 102 0.56 15.51 2.96
CA PRO A 102 0.56 16.29 4.18
C PRO A 102 1.50 17.50 4.12
N ALA A 103 2.63 17.41 3.40
CA ALA A 103 3.55 18.52 3.26
C ALA A 103 2.94 19.64 2.40
N HIS A 104 2.22 19.29 1.34
CA HIS A 104 1.53 20.25 0.48
C HIS A 104 0.27 20.84 1.14
N GLY A 105 -0.50 20.02 1.85
CA GLY A 105 -1.67 20.48 2.62
C GLY A 105 -1.31 21.34 3.84
N ALA A 106 -0.21 21.03 4.54
CA ALA A 106 0.29 21.85 5.65
C ALA A 106 0.79 23.23 5.18
N ASP A 107 1.27 23.34 3.94
CA ASP A 107 1.68 24.60 3.32
C ASP A 107 0.48 25.51 3.02
N GLN A 108 -0.68 24.95 2.66
CA GLN A 108 -1.93 25.69 2.42
C GLN A 108 -2.64 26.16 3.70
N LEU A 109 -2.33 25.52 4.83
CA LEU A 109 -2.90 25.85 6.14
C LEU A 109 -2.00 26.78 6.96
N ASP A 110 -0.89 27.24 6.39
CA ASP A 110 0.02 28.18 7.04
C ASP A 110 -0.55 29.62 6.95
N PRO A 111 -0.96 30.23 8.08
CA PRO A 111 -1.54 31.57 8.07
C PRO A 111 -0.53 32.67 7.66
N THR A 112 0.76 32.36 7.57
CA THR A 112 1.78 33.31 7.10
C THR A 112 1.80 33.54 5.59
N ASN A 113 1.06 32.78 4.77
CA ASN A 113 0.98 32.98 3.31
C ASN A 113 -0.14 33.96 2.89
N HIS A 114 -0.87 34.55 3.83
CA HIS A 114 -1.92 35.54 3.55
C HIS A 114 -1.52 37.00 3.82
N ASP A 115 -0.23 37.27 4.07
CA ASP A 115 0.32 38.61 4.30
C ASP A 115 1.18 39.14 3.13
N ILE A 116 0.95 38.65 1.91
CA ILE A 116 1.45 39.34 0.70
C ILE A 116 0.47 40.47 0.34
N ASN A 117 0.58 41.54 1.11
CA ASN A 117 0.31 42.93 0.75
C ASN A 117 -0.83 43.17 -0.26
N VAL A 118 -2.07 43.16 0.25
CA VAL A 118 -3.12 44.01 -0.32
C VAL A 118 -2.85 45.44 0.16
N THR A 119 -2.73 46.36 -0.81
CA THR A 119 -2.80 47.83 -0.72
C THR A 119 -1.58 48.69 -0.33
N LYS A 120 -1.14 49.44 -1.35
CA LYS A 120 -0.46 50.76 -1.38
C LYS A 120 1.07 50.81 -1.18
#